data_AF-A0A7S1BTV9-F1
#
_entry.id   AF-A0A7S1BTV9-F1
#
_cell.length_a   1.000
_cell.length_b   1.000
_cell.length_c   1.000
_cell.angle_alpha   90.00
_cell.angle_beta   90.00
_cell.angle_gamma   90.00
#
_symmetry.space_group_name_H-M   'P 1'
#
loop_
_entity.id
_entity.type
_entity.pdbx_description
1 polymer ?
#
loop_
_entity_poly.entity_id
_entity_poly.type
_entity_poly.pdbx_seq_one_letter_code
_entity_poly.pdbx_strand_id
1 'polypeptide(L)'
;MSAREDAKARRAELLSARELSRKWVAGYAKLQANFAANGNKITKPSESLRNFMTRQRVMYREYRDRGDENDDVSREKIRLLELLDFNFKYKEKLDRDDALSRKWFEGYAMLQANFAANGNKITKPTEYLRRFLTRQRIMYRNYLERGDENDDVTREKIRLLKLLDFDFKY
;
A
#
# COMPACT_ATOMS: atom_id res chain seq x y z
N MET A 1 34.29 26.36 -0.26
CA MET A 1 33.97 24.92 -0.23
C MET A 1 34.96 24.22 -1.15
N SER A 2 35.65 23.20 -0.66
CA SER A 2 36.92 22.75 -1.24
C SER A 2 36.70 21.76 -2.40
N ALA A 3 37.50 21.84 -3.46
CA ALA A 3 37.48 20.89 -4.59
C ALA A 3 37.61 19.40 -4.18
N ARG A 4 38.06 19.13 -2.95
CA ARG A 4 38.10 17.79 -2.35
C ARG A 4 36.73 17.28 -1.87
N GLU A 5 35.80 18.16 -1.49
CA GLU A 5 34.44 17.80 -1.08
C GLU A 5 33.59 17.45 -2.31
N ASP A 6 33.73 18.23 -3.39
CA ASP A 6 33.07 17.96 -4.68
C ASP A 6 33.61 16.68 -5.35
N ALA A 7 34.90 16.39 -5.21
CA ALA A 7 35.49 15.15 -5.73
C ALA A 7 35.03 13.91 -4.96
N LYS A 8 34.74 14.04 -3.64
CA LYS A 8 34.23 12.95 -2.80
C LYS A 8 32.74 12.70 -3.07
N ALA A 9 31.95 13.76 -3.27
CA ALA A 9 30.56 13.68 -3.70
C ALA A 9 30.43 13.06 -5.10
N ARG A 10 31.25 13.51 -6.07
CA ARG A 10 31.31 12.92 -7.42
C ARG A 10 31.80 11.48 -7.43
N ARG A 11 32.72 11.09 -6.54
CA ARG A 11 33.19 9.70 -6.44
C ARG A 11 32.13 8.77 -5.84
N ALA A 12 31.28 9.27 -4.94
CA ALA A 12 30.11 8.54 -4.45
C ALA A 12 29.02 8.41 -5.54
N GLU A 13 28.78 9.47 -6.31
CA GLU A 13 27.91 9.48 -7.51
C GLU A 13 28.41 8.52 -8.62
N LEU A 14 29.73 8.45 -8.81
CA LEU A 14 30.35 7.57 -9.82
C LEU A 14 30.35 6.09 -9.42
N LEU A 15 30.30 5.78 -8.12
CA LEU A 15 30.14 4.42 -7.61
C LEU A 15 28.67 3.96 -7.71
N SER A 16 27.69 4.84 -7.44
CA SER A 16 26.26 4.52 -7.61
C SER A 16 25.86 4.34 -9.08
N ALA A 17 26.44 5.10 -10.00
CA ALA A 17 26.13 4.96 -11.43
C ALA A 17 26.65 3.66 -12.06
N ARG A 18 27.65 2.98 -11.45
CA ARG A 18 28.31 1.82 -12.06
C ARG A 18 27.54 0.49 -11.88
N GLU A 19 26.62 0.42 -10.91
CA GLU A 19 25.84 -0.79 -10.60
C GLU A 19 24.32 -0.64 -10.88
N LEU A 20 23.85 0.59 -11.12
CA LEU A 20 22.46 0.82 -11.51
C LEU A 20 22.22 0.45 -12.97
N SER A 21 21.29 -0.47 -13.22
CA SER A 21 20.91 -0.82 -14.59
C SER A 21 20.45 0.41 -15.38
N ARG A 22 20.82 0.51 -16.67
CA ARG A 22 20.35 1.58 -17.58
C ARG A 22 18.82 1.75 -17.57
N LYS A 23 18.09 0.64 -17.41
CA LYS A 23 16.62 0.64 -17.31
C LYS A 23 16.13 1.36 -16.05
N TRP A 24 16.86 1.24 -14.94
CA TRP A 24 16.51 1.93 -13.70
C TRP A 24 16.76 3.44 -13.82
N VAL A 25 17.93 3.83 -14.33
CA VAL A 25 18.29 5.25 -14.55
C VAL A 25 17.27 5.95 -15.45
N ALA A 26 16.86 5.29 -16.55
CA ALA A 26 15.84 5.83 -17.45
C ALA A 26 14.46 5.95 -16.77
N GLY A 27 14.09 5.04 -15.88
CA GLY A 27 12.86 5.11 -15.09
C GLY A 27 12.90 6.23 -14.05
N TYR A 28 14.03 6.39 -13.38
CA TYR A 28 14.28 7.45 -12.39
C TYR A 28 14.21 8.84 -13.04
N ALA A 29 14.87 9.05 -14.18
CA ALA A 29 14.80 10.31 -14.92
C ALA A 29 13.37 10.66 -15.36
N LYS A 30 12.58 9.68 -15.79
CA LYS A 30 11.16 9.88 -16.12
C LYS A 30 10.33 10.26 -14.91
N LEU A 31 10.59 9.66 -13.75
CA LEU A 31 9.93 9.99 -12.49
C LEU A 31 10.27 11.42 -12.05
N GLN A 32 11.56 11.77 -12.07
CA GLN A 32 12.05 13.11 -11.74
C GLN A 32 11.41 14.17 -12.65
N ALA A 33 11.36 13.95 -13.97
CA ALA A 33 10.72 14.85 -14.91
C ALA A 33 9.21 15.01 -14.63
N ASN A 34 8.53 13.92 -14.24
CA ASN A 34 7.12 13.98 -13.89
C ASN A 34 6.87 14.78 -12.61
N PHE A 35 7.70 14.60 -11.58
CA PHE A 35 7.64 15.35 -10.32
C PHE A 35 7.93 16.83 -10.51
N ALA A 36 8.94 17.18 -11.31
CA ALA A 36 9.24 18.57 -11.65
C ALA A 36 8.06 19.24 -12.37
N ALA A 37 7.41 18.53 -13.31
CA ALA A 37 6.28 19.06 -14.06
C ALA A 37 4.98 19.17 -13.25
N ASN A 38 4.80 18.37 -12.20
CA ASN A 38 3.51 18.24 -11.49
C ASN A 38 3.60 18.53 -9.98
N GLY A 39 4.70 19.14 -9.50
CA GLY A 39 4.90 19.49 -8.09
C GLY A 39 4.85 18.27 -7.17
N ASN A 40 5.66 17.26 -7.47
CA ASN A 40 5.75 15.97 -6.75
C ASN A 40 4.44 15.16 -6.71
N LYS A 41 3.47 15.48 -7.59
CA LYS A 41 2.24 14.70 -7.77
C LYS A 41 2.36 13.79 -8.98
N ILE A 42 1.87 12.55 -8.85
CA ILE A 42 1.69 11.64 -9.99
C ILE A 42 0.27 11.80 -10.54
N THR A 43 0.15 12.41 -11.72
CA THR A 43 -1.11 12.52 -12.46
C THR A 43 -0.99 11.75 -13.77
N LYS A 44 -1.82 10.70 -13.93
CA LYS A 44 -1.90 9.85 -15.14
C LYS A 44 -0.52 9.42 -15.68
N PRO A 45 0.28 8.65 -14.91
CA PRO A 45 1.60 8.22 -15.34
C PRO A 45 1.47 7.31 -16.56
N SER A 46 2.42 7.42 -17.49
CA SER A 46 2.57 6.44 -18.58
C SER A 46 2.71 5.03 -18.02
N GLU A 47 2.33 4.02 -18.78
CA GLU A 47 2.45 2.62 -18.35
C GLU A 47 3.89 2.26 -17.95
N SER A 48 4.89 2.77 -18.69
CA SER A 48 6.30 2.57 -18.37
C SER A 48 6.70 3.16 -17.00
N LEU A 49 6.19 4.35 -16.67
CA LEU A 49 6.46 5.00 -15.39
C LEU A 49 5.70 4.30 -14.25
N ARG A 50 4.46 3.89 -14.50
CA ARG A 50 3.67 3.09 -13.54
C ARG A 50 4.37 1.78 -13.19
N ASN A 51 4.84 1.04 -14.19
CA ASN A 51 5.57 -0.20 -14.00
C ASN A 51 6.88 0.01 -13.25
N PHE A 52 7.61 1.09 -13.55
CA PHE A 52 8.82 1.46 -12.82
C PHE A 52 8.52 1.71 -11.33
N MET A 53 7.54 2.56 -11.01
CA MET A 53 7.15 2.87 -9.63
C MET A 53 6.69 1.63 -8.86
N THR A 54 5.88 0.76 -9.49
CA THR A 54 5.44 -0.49 -8.86
C THR A 54 6.62 -1.38 -8.49
N ARG A 55 7.61 -1.53 -9.39
CA ARG A 55 8.83 -2.30 -9.10
C ARG A 55 9.63 -1.70 -7.93
N GLN A 56 9.72 -0.38 -7.85
CA GLN A 56 10.45 0.27 -6.73
C GLN A 56 9.76 0.02 -5.39
N ARG A 57 8.42 0.01 -5.37
CA ARG A 57 7.64 -0.30 -4.16
C ARG A 57 7.78 -1.76 -3.72
N VAL A 58 7.81 -2.69 -4.67
CA VAL A 58 8.06 -4.12 -4.38
C VAL A 58 9.48 -4.30 -3.83
N MET A 59 10.48 -3.72 -4.50
CA MET A 59 11.87 -3.75 -4.04
C MET A 59 12.01 -3.17 -2.62
N TYR A 60 11.40 -2.02 -2.33
CA TYR A 60 11.44 -1.42 -0.99
C TYR A 60 10.80 -2.32 0.07
N ARG A 61 9.68 -2.98 -0.26
CA ARG A 61 9.04 -3.94 0.65
C ARG A 61 9.97 -5.12 0.92
N GLU A 62 10.53 -5.73 -0.13
CA GLU A 62 11.44 -6.87 0.00
C GLU A 62 12.70 -6.50 0.79
N TYR A 63 13.27 -5.32 0.56
CA TYR A 63 14.40 -4.78 1.30
C TYR A 63 14.09 -4.67 2.80
N ARG A 64 12.95 -4.06 3.16
CA ARG A 64 12.52 -3.92 4.55
C ARG A 64 12.21 -5.26 5.21
N ASP A 65 11.56 -6.17 4.50
CA ASP A 65 11.11 -7.45 5.06
C ASP A 65 12.29 -8.45 5.22
N ARG A 66 13.33 -8.35 4.38
CA ARG A 66 14.54 -9.21 4.49
C ARG A 66 15.56 -8.69 5.50
N GLY A 67 15.56 -7.38 5.81
CA GLY A 67 16.58 -6.77 6.69
C GLY A 67 18.00 -6.89 6.14
N ASP A 68 18.16 -7.04 4.83
CA ASP A 68 19.47 -7.23 4.19
C ASP A 68 20.17 -5.88 4.04
N GLU A 69 20.90 -5.49 5.09
CA GLU A 69 21.64 -4.23 5.16
C GLU A 69 22.82 -4.15 4.17
N ASN A 70 23.20 -5.26 3.54
CA ASN A 70 24.36 -5.36 2.65
C ASN A 70 24.04 -5.21 1.15
N ASP A 71 22.77 -5.02 0.76
CA ASP A 71 22.41 -4.69 -0.63
C ASP A 71 22.62 -3.19 -0.90
N ASP A 72 23.87 -2.81 -1.12
CA ASP A 72 24.28 -1.43 -1.41
C ASP A 72 23.56 -0.83 -2.62
N VAL A 73 23.23 -1.66 -3.62
CA VAL A 73 22.52 -1.22 -4.83
C VAL A 73 21.06 -0.88 -4.52
N SER A 74 20.36 -1.70 -3.73
CA SER A 74 18.99 -1.38 -3.33
C SER A 74 18.94 -0.20 -2.36
N ARG A 75 19.90 -0.09 -1.43
CA ARG A 75 20.04 1.08 -0.53
C ARG A 75 20.19 2.38 -1.30
N GLU A 76 21.05 2.40 -2.30
CA GLU A 76 21.28 3.59 -3.10
C GLU A 76 20.07 3.94 -3.97
N LYS A 77 19.36 2.95 -4.55
CA LYS A 77 18.08 3.20 -5.24
C LYS A 77 17.03 3.82 -4.31
N ILE A 78 16.93 3.31 -3.09
CA ILE A 78 15.98 3.81 -2.09
C ILE A 78 16.33 5.26 -1.74
N ARG A 79 17.59 5.52 -1.40
CA ARG A 79 18.09 6.86 -1.07
C ARG A 79 17.78 7.87 -2.18
N LEU A 80 18.06 7.53 -3.44
CA LEU A 80 17.78 8.41 -4.58
C LEU A 80 16.28 8.70 -4.73
N LEU A 81 15.42 7.71 -4.50
CA LEU A 81 13.97 7.88 -4.55
C LEU A 81 13.44 8.70 -3.36
N GLU A 82 14.02 8.56 -2.17
CA GLU A 82 13.70 9.38 -1.00
C GLU A 82 14.04 10.85 -1.24
N LEU A 83 15.17 11.15 -1.90
CA LEU A 83 15.52 12.52 -2.31
C LEU A 83 14.51 13.15 -3.28
N LEU A 84 13.71 12.34 -3.97
CA LEU A 84 12.63 12.80 -4.83
C LEU A 84 11.28 12.89 -4.11
N ASP A 85 11.20 12.70 -2.79
CA ASP A 85 9.95 12.53 -2.04
C ASP A 85 9.08 11.39 -2.59
N PHE A 86 9.70 10.35 -3.15
CA PHE A 86 8.95 9.23 -3.73
C PHE A 86 8.19 8.46 -2.65
N ASN A 87 6.87 8.39 -2.80
CA ASN A 87 6.05 7.62 -1.88
C ASN A 87 6.09 6.11 -2.22
N PHE A 88 6.88 5.38 -1.44
CA PHE A 88 6.96 3.92 -1.46
C PHE A 88 5.66 3.25 -0.97
N LYS A 89 4.91 3.93 -0.10
CA LYS A 89 3.59 3.46 0.30
C LYS A 89 2.61 3.83 -0.82
N TYR A 90 1.96 2.83 -1.40
CA TYR A 90 0.91 3.07 -2.39
C TYR A 90 -0.19 3.88 -1.70
N LYS A 91 -0.23 5.21 -1.90
CA LYS A 91 -1.22 6.09 -1.26
C LYS A 91 -2.66 5.68 -1.65
N GLU A 92 -2.84 5.10 -2.83
CA GLU A 92 -4.11 4.50 -3.26
C GLU A 92 -4.51 3.23 -2.48
N LYS A 93 -3.60 2.60 -1.73
CA LYS A 93 -3.94 1.55 -0.75
C LYS A 93 -4.17 2.17 0.61
N LEU A 94 -3.43 3.20 1.02
CA LEU A 94 -3.72 3.91 2.27
C LEU A 94 -5.10 4.59 2.28
N ASP A 95 -5.57 5.12 1.14
CA ASP A 95 -6.95 5.65 1.04
C ASP A 95 -8.02 4.53 0.91
N ARG A 96 -7.62 3.27 0.65
CA ARG A 96 -8.53 2.09 0.67
C ARG A 96 -8.45 1.30 1.98
N ASP A 97 -7.32 1.40 2.66
CA ASP A 97 -6.98 0.87 3.98
C ASP A 97 -7.06 1.99 5.03
N ASP A 98 -7.89 3.01 4.77
CA ASP A 98 -8.37 3.83 5.87
C ASP A 98 -9.06 2.86 6.81
N ALA A 99 -8.49 2.75 8.00
CA ALA A 99 -9.01 2.00 9.11
C ALA A 99 -10.50 2.35 9.24
N LEU A 100 -11.38 1.36 9.00
CA LEU A 100 -12.82 1.58 8.85
C LEU A 100 -13.22 2.55 7.72
N SER A 101 -12.78 2.26 6.49
CA SER A 101 -13.16 3.04 5.30
C SER A 101 -14.68 3.32 5.27
N ARG A 102 -15.07 4.49 4.75
CA ARG A 102 -16.48 4.87 4.54
C ARG A 102 -17.32 3.76 3.92
N LYS A 103 -16.75 3.02 2.96
CA LYS A 103 -17.41 1.88 2.29
C LYS A 103 -17.71 0.71 3.24
N TRP A 104 -16.86 0.50 4.24
CA TRP A 104 -17.09 -0.51 5.27
C TRP A 104 -18.28 -0.12 6.14
N PHE A 105 -18.34 1.13 6.60
CA PHE A 105 -19.48 1.63 7.38
C PHE A 105 -20.78 1.67 6.57
N GLU A 106 -20.73 1.99 5.28
CA GLU A 106 -21.90 1.88 4.39
C GLU A 106 -22.40 0.43 4.34
N GLY A 107 -21.51 -0.56 4.21
CA GLY A 107 -21.87 -1.97 4.27
C GLY A 107 -22.41 -2.41 5.64
N TYR A 108 -21.81 -1.91 6.72
CA TYR A 108 -22.24 -2.16 8.09
C TYR A 108 -23.64 -1.60 8.37
N ALA A 109 -23.90 -0.36 7.98
CA ALA A 109 -25.22 0.26 8.11
C ALA A 109 -26.28 -0.47 7.30
N MET A 110 -25.95 -0.92 6.07
CA MET A 110 -26.86 -1.74 5.27
C MET A 110 -27.16 -3.09 5.93
N LEU A 111 -26.17 -3.72 6.55
CA LEU A 111 -26.37 -4.94 7.32
C LEU A 111 -27.28 -4.70 8.53
N GLN A 112 -27.00 -3.65 9.31
CA GLN A 112 -27.82 -3.25 10.45
C GLN A 112 -29.27 -2.98 10.05
N ALA A 113 -29.50 -2.24 8.95
CA ALA A 113 -30.84 -2.00 8.43
C ALA A 113 -31.54 -3.30 7.98
N ASN A 114 -30.80 -4.22 7.36
CA ASN A 114 -31.34 -5.52 6.97
C ASN A 114 -31.74 -6.36 8.20
N PHE A 115 -30.90 -6.39 9.24
CA PHE A 115 -31.18 -7.09 10.50
C PHE A 115 -32.37 -6.49 11.25
N ALA A 116 -32.45 -5.16 11.33
CA ALA A 116 -33.61 -4.47 11.91
C ALA A 116 -34.91 -4.80 11.17
N ALA A 117 -34.87 -4.89 9.84
CA ALA A 117 -36.04 -5.19 9.03
C ALA A 117 -36.43 -6.69 9.02
N ASN A 118 -35.50 -7.60 9.32
CA ASN A 118 -35.69 -9.05 9.12
C ASN A 118 -35.41 -9.89 10.38
N GLY A 119 -35.27 -9.28 11.56
CA GLY A 119 -35.03 -9.98 12.83
C GLY A 119 -33.71 -10.76 12.82
N ASN A 120 -32.60 -10.07 12.52
CA ASN A 120 -31.25 -10.62 12.43
C ASN A 120 -31.05 -11.71 11.36
N LYS A 121 -31.97 -11.82 10.39
CA LYS A 121 -31.84 -12.72 9.25
C LYS A 121 -31.42 -11.94 8.00
N ILE A 122 -30.50 -12.50 7.22
CA ILE A 122 -30.12 -11.93 5.93
C ILE A 122 -31.12 -12.39 4.88
N THR A 123 -32.08 -11.53 4.55
CA THR A 123 -33.11 -11.83 3.54
C THR A 123 -32.91 -10.96 2.31
N LYS A 124 -32.82 -11.59 1.13
CA LYS A 124 -32.66 -10.94 -0.19
C LYS A 124 -31.64 -9.79 -0.19
N PRO A 125 -30.36 -10.05 0.16
CA PRO A 125 -29.36 -9.01 0.20
C PRO A 125 -29.15 -8.42 -1.21
N THR A 126 -28.96 -7.11 -1.27
CA THR A 126 -28.48 -6.47 -2.51
C THR A 126 -27.12 -7.05 -2.90
N GLU A 127 -26.75 -6.94 -4.17
CA GLU A 127 -25.45 -7.44 -4.64
C GLU A 127 -24.28 -6.78 -3.89
N TYR A 128 -24.43 -5.51 -3.51
CA TYR A 128 -23.46 -4.82 -2.67
C TYR A 128 -23.33 -5.48 -1.28
N LEU A 129 -24.47 -5.70 -0.60
CA LEU A 129 -24.48 -6.33 0.72
C LEU A 129 -23.94 -7.76 0.64
N ARG A 130 -24.30 -8.53 -0.39
CA ARG A 130 -23.76 -9.89 -0.61
C ARG A 130 -22.23 -9.89 -0.68
N ARG A 131 -21.64 -8.99 -1.47
CA ARG A 131 -20.17 -8.83 -1.57
C ARG A 131 -19.54 -8.40 -0.25
N PHE A 132 -20.20 -7.49 0.48
CA PHE A 132 -19.73 -7.05 1.79
C PHE A 132 -19.63 -8.22 2.78
N LEU A 133 -20.68 -9.04 2.86
CA LEU A 133 -20.76 -10.23 3.73
C LEU A 133 -19.65 -11.25 3.42
N THR A 134 -19.46 -11.60 2.14
CA THR A 134 -18.40 -12.52 1.71
C THR A 134 -17.02 -12.02 2.13
N ARG A 135 -16.76 -10.71 2.00
CA ARG A 135 -15.50 -10.10 2.43
C ARG A 135 -15.29 -10.21 3.93
N GLN A 136 -16.33 -10.01 4.74
CA GLN A 136 -16.21 -10.10 6.20
C GLN A 136 -15.89 -11.54 6.64
N ARG A 137 -16.47 -12.54 5.98
CA ARG A 137 -16.19 -13.96 6.25
C ARG A 137 -14.77 -14.36 5.88
N ILE A 138 -14.29 -13.93 4.70
CA ILE A 138 -12.90 -14.17 4.29
C ILE A 138 -11.92 -13.47 5.24
N MET A 139 -12.20 -12.22 5.60
CA MET A 139 -11.41 -11.47 6.58
C MET A 139 -11.34 -12.22 7.91
N TYR A 140 -12.47 -12.69 8.44
CA TYR A 140 -12.51 -13.44 9.69
C TYR A 140 -11.77 -14.78 9.62
N ARG A 141 -11.91 -15.52 8.52
CA ARG A 141 -11.14 -16.75 8.30
C ARG A 141 -9.64 -16.48 8.28
N ASN A 142 -9.20 -15.47 7.53
CA ASN A 142 -7.79 -15.10 7.47
C ASN A 142 -7.27 -14.62 8.84
N TYR A 143 -8.09 -13.95 9.64
CA TYR A 143 -7.77 -13.55 11.01
C TYR A 143 -7.52 -14.78 11.90
N LEU A 144 -8.38 -15.80 11.82
CA LEU A 144 -8.20 -17.06 12.55
C LEU A 144 -6.97 -17.85 12.09
N GLU A 145 -6.70 -17.91 10.79
CA GLU A 145 -5.58 -18.67 10.22
C GLU A 145 -4.20 -18.04 10.53
N ARG A 146 -4.13 -16.70 10.55
CA ARG A 146 -2.85 -15.99 10.74
C ARG A 146 -2.47 -15.79 12.20
N GLY A 147 -3.44 -15.85 13.13
CA GLY A 147 -3.20 -15.52 14.53
C GLY A 147 -2.62 -14.11 14.70
N ASP A 148 -2.95 -13.19 13.79
CA ASP A 148 -2.33 -11.86 13.74
C ASP A 148 -2.99 -10.95 14.78
N GLU A 149 -2.53 -11.08 16.02
CA GLU A 149 -3.01 -10.33 17.18
C GLU A 149 -2.73 -8.82 17.10
N ASN A 150 -1.97 -8.37 16.10
CA ASN A 150 -1.55 -6.96 15.98
C ASN A 150 -2.39 -6.15 14.98
N ASP A 151 -3.43 -6.72 14.35
CA ASP A 151 -4.35 -5.96 13.48
C ASP A 151 -5.55 -5.39 14.26
N ASP A 152 -5.33 -4.25 14.91
CA ASP A 152 -6.35 -3.50 15.66
C ASP A 152 -7.63 -3.22 14.85
N VAL A 153 -7.48 -2.96 13.55
CA VAL A 153 -8.60 -2.59 12.68
C VAL A 153 -9.48 -3.80 12.37
N THR A 154 -8.86 -4.94 12.07
CA THR A 154 -9.60 -6.18 11.86
C THR A 154 -10.28 -6.62 13.16
N ARG A 155 -9.65 -6.46 14.32
CA ARG A 155 -10.29 -6.71 15.63
C ARG A 155 -11.52 -5.84 15.85
N GLU A 156 -11.43 -4.54 15.56
CA GLU A 156 -12.56 -3.63 15.75
C GLU A 156 -13.72 -3.96 14.79
N LYS A 157 -13.44 -4.26 13.52
CA LYS A 157 -14.47 -4.71 12.57
C LYS A 157 -15.17 -5.99 13.04
N ILE A 158 -14.40 -6.95 13.55
CA ILE A 158 -14.96 -8.19 14.10
C ILE A 158 -15.83 -7.90 15.32
N ARG A 159 -15.37 -7.04 16.24
CA ARG A 159 -16.13 -6.62 17.42
C ARG A 159 -17.47 -5.98 17.02
N LEU A 160 -17.46 -5.01 16.10
CA LEU A 160 -18.66 -4.32 15.62
C LEU A 160 -19.67 -5.28 14.97
N LEU A 161 -19.18 -6.27 14.21
CA LEU A 161 -20.02 -7.29 13.59
C LEU A 161 -20.59 -8.28 14.61
N LYS A 162 -19.81 -8.68 15.61
CA LYS A 162 -20.29 -9.51 16.74
C LYS A 162 -21.39 -8.81 17.54
N LEU A 163 -21.31 -7.49 17.71
CA LEU A 163 -22.37 -6.71 18.35
C LEU A 163 -23.70 -6.71 17.56
N LEU A 164 -23.67 -7.04 16.28
CA LEU A 164 -24.86 -7.22 15.46
C LEU A 164 -25.34 -8.69 15.41
N ASP A 165 -24.77 -9.59 16.21
CA ASP A 165 -24.98 -11.04 16.08
C ASP A 165 -24.69 -11.58 14.67
N PHE A 166 -23.71 -10.97 13.98
CA PHE A 166 -23.35 -11.40 12.63
C PHE A 166 -22.72 -12.79 12.66
N ASP A 167 -23.32 -13.73 11.93
CA ASP A 167 -22.73 -15.05 11.74
C ASP A 167 -21.64 -15.06 10.67
N PHE A 168 -20.41 -15.26 11.14
CA PHE A 168 -19.23 -15.43 10.31
C PHE A 168 -19.15 -16.81 9.66
N LYS A 169 -19.91 -17.79 10.13
CA LYS A 169 -19.91 -19.16 9.61
C LYS A 169 -20.83 -19.26 8.39
N TYR A 170 -20.23 -19.48 7.22
CA TYR A 170 -20.87 -20.04 6.02
C TYR A 170 -19.82 -20.73 5.18
#